data_AF-A0A536VP59-F1
#
_entry.id   AF-A0A536VP59-F1
#
_cell.length_a   1.000
_cell.length_b   1.000
_cell.length_c   1.000
_cell.angle_alpha   90.00
_cell.angle_beta   90.00
_cell.angle_gamma   90.00
#
_symmetry.space_group_name_H-M   'P 1'
#
loop_
_entity.id
_entity.type
_entity.pdbx_description
1 polymer ?
#
loop_
_entity_poly.entity_id
_entity_poly.type
_entity_poly.pdbx_seq_one_letter_code
_entity_poly.pdbx_strand_id
1 'polypeptide(L)'
;MSQRLALAASLAAALLCASAPVCAQGMRLADTELSDVWGQALLNLTNTSLNGYDFTRITLGADIQLSANYSNVRLGEYSYSARNATGADIDIGTLRFGRSDGSEAQRTVSITDPYFEFVYKNTGNAATREVVGMRLGFGGIQGDLGVQLNAISGSLLINAGANGIIDSHNDTLSGKRWDGSACGSSSCAVTLSQLGNLVAGDANGPSRDFFISVLKQGLQFPAINGVVTDKALDGFWLNWRDRVSAPSINLPPPPNAAKPPG
;
A
#
# COMPACT_ATOMS: atom_id res chain seq x y z
N MET A 1 55.35 -60.10 18.26
CA MET A 1 54.12 -59.30 18.50
C MET A 1 54.37 -58.33 19.66
N SER A 2 55.48 -57.58 19.63
CA SER A 2 55.99 -56.87 20.82
C SER A 2 56.51 -55.46 20.50
N GLN A 3 56.47 -55.04 19.22
CA GLN A 3 56.79 -53.68 18.76
C GLN A 3 55.55 -52.86 18.38
N ARG A 4 54.36 -53.48 18.25
CA ARG A 4 53.10 -52.78 17.96
C ARG A 4 52.36 -52.28 19.20
N LEU A 5 52.67 -52.80 20.40
CA LEU A 5 52.11 -52.30 21.66
C LEU A 5 52.82 -51.04 22.16
N ALA A 6 54.12 -50.88 21.91
CA ALA A 6 54.90 -49.73 22.36
C ALA A 6 54.63 -48.44 21.57
N LEU A 7 54.18 -48.56 20.31
CA LEU A 7 53.79 -47.42 19.47
C LEU A 7 52.36 -46.91 19.77
N ALA A 8 51.47 -47.78 20.26
CA ALA A 8 50.10 -47.41 20.60
C ALA A 8 50.01 -46.65 21.94
N ALA A 9 50.91 -46.94 22.88
CA ALA A 9 50.96 -46.26 24.18
C ALA A 9 51.59 -44.85 24.10
N SER A 10 52.48 -44.61 23.14
CA SER A 10 53.13 -43.30 22.93
C SER A 10 52.27 -42.32 22.12
N LEU A 11 51.33 -42.81 21.30
CA LEU A 11 50.37 -41.96 20.58
C LEU A 11 49.17 -41.53 21.47
N ALA A 12 48.79 -42.35 22.46
CA ALA A 12 47.72 -42.02 23.41
C ALA A 12 48.15 -40.98 24.47
N ALA A 13 49.46 -40.90 24.80
CA ALA A 13 49.99 -39.90 25.72
C ALA A 13 50.22 -38.52 25.09
N ALA A 14 50.31 -38.44 23.75
CA ALA A 14 50.44 -37.16 23.02
C ALA A 14 49.08 -36.48 22.76
N LEU A 15 47.96 -37.22 22.87
CA LEU A 15 46.61 -36.66 22.68
C LEU A 15 45.95 -36.15 23.98
N LEU A 16 46.57 -36.33 25.15
CA LEU A 16 46.00 -35.89 26.44
C LEU A 16 46.53 -34.53 26.94
N CYS A 17 47.43 -33.88 26.20
CA CYS A 17 48.10 -32.63 26.64
C CYS A 17 47.78 -31.39 25.79
N ALA A 18 46.72 -31.44 24.96
CA ALA A 18 46.29 -30.30 24.13
C ALA A 18 44.90 -29.75 24.50
N SER A 19 44.43 -30.00 25.73
CA SER A 19 43.25 -29.33 26.30
C SER A 19 43.63 -27.93 26.80
N ALA A 20 43.85 -27.00 25.87
CA ALA A 20 43.71 -25.59 26.21
C ALA A 20 42.28 -25.37 26.74
N PRO A 21 42.08 -24.67 27.87
CA PRO A 21 40.73 -24.25 28.22
C PRO A 21 40.25 -23.33 27.09
N VAL A 22 39.27 -23.79 26.32
CA VAL A 22 38.37 -22.88 25.63
C VAL A 22 37.61 -22.18 26.75
N CYS A 23 38.20 -21.09 27.26
CA CYS A 23 37.43 -20.06 27.89
C CYS A 23 36.51 -19.56 26.79
N ALA A 24 35.27 -20.04 26.78
CA ALA A 24 34.17 -19.34 26.15
C ALA A 24 34.06 -18.00 26.88
N GLN A 25 34.91 -17.07 26.48
CA GLN A 25 34.83 -15.69 26.86
C GLN A 25 33.52 -15.25 26.23
N GLY A 26 32.46 -15.15 27.03
CA GLY A 26 31.24 -14.52 26.60
C GLY A 26 31.65 -13.15 26.09
N MET A 27 31.77 -13.01 24.77
CA MET A 27 31.96 -11.73 24.15
C MET A 27 30.72 -10.95 24.55
N ARG A 28 30.86 -10.03 25.51
CA ARG A 28 29.89 -8.95 25.59
C ARG A 28 30.06 -8.23 24.27
N LEU A 29 29.03 -8.28 23.43
CA LEU A 29 28.94 -7.35 22.31
C LEU A 29 29.25 -5.97 22.89
N ALA A 30 30.30 -5.32 22.39
CA ALA A 30 30.55 -3.94 22.75
C ALA A 30 29.35 -3.12 22.27
N ASP A 31 28.92 -2.11 23.04
CA ASP A 31 27.78 -1.25 22.67
C ASP A 31 27.92 -0.64 21.26
N THR A 32 29.14 -0.58 20.72
CA THR A 32 29.46 -0.18 19.35
C THR A 32 29.02 -1.19 18.28
N GLU A 33 29.07 -2.50 18.54
CA GLU A 33 28.53 -3.54 17.63
C GLU A 33 27.02 -3.77 17.86
N LEU A 34 26.53 -3.49 19.08
CA LEU A 34 25.08 -3.40 19.37
C LEU A 34 24.45 -2.14 18.76
N SER A 35 25.22 -1.08 18.51
CA SER A 35 24.79 0.13 17.79
C SER A 35 24.56 -0.12 16.30
N ASP A 36 25.11 -1.18 15.72
CA ASP A 36 24.90 -1.55 14.31
C ASP A 36 23.75 -2.56 14.13
N VAL A 37 23.19 -3.08 15.22
CA VAL A 37 21.91 -3.81 15.20
C VAL A 37 20.81 -2.88 15.70
N TRP A 38 20.58 -1.80 14.95
CA TRP A 38 19.26 -1.19 14.94
C TRP A 38 18.32 -2.18 14.29
N GLY A 39 17.54 -2.90 15.11
CA GLY A 39 16.36 -3.61 14.62
C GLY A 39 15.58 -2.64 13.73
N GLN A 40 15.23 -3.07 12.51
CA GLN A 40 14.45 -2.24 11.60
C GLN A 40 13.28 -1.67 12.39
N ALA A 41 13.23 -0.34 12.55
CA ALA A 41 12.21 0.27 13.36
C ALA A 41 10.86 -0.11 12.74
N LEU A 42 10.07 -0.91 13.48
CA LEU A 42 8.73 -1.33 13.06
C LEU A 42 7.89 -0.12 12.67
N LEU A 43 8.16 1.04 13.28
CA LEU A 43 7.53 2.33 13.01
C LEU A 43 8.60 3.35 12.58
N ASN A 44 8.40 3.96 11.41
CA ASN A 44 9.18 5.11 10.96
C ASN A 44 8.31 6.37 11.00
N LEU A 45 8.84 7.46 11.55
CA LEU A 45 8.15 8.75 11.64
C LEU A 45 8.82 9.76 10.69
N THR A 46 8.05 10.34 9.78
CA THR A 46 8.54 11.38 8.85
C THR A 46 7.69 12.63 8.97
N ASN A 47 8.33 13.77 9.18
CA ASN A 47 7.66 15.07 9.15
C ASN A 47 8.06 15.85 7.90
N THR A 48 7.08 16.40 7.20
CA THR A 48 7.32 17.26 6.03
C THR A 48 6.40 18.46 6.08
N SER A 49 6.79 19.56 5.43
CA SER A 49 5.97 20.75 5.30
C SER A 49 5.82 21.09 3.82
N LEU A 50 4.60 21.38 3.38
CA LEU A 50 4.30 21.71 1.99
C LEU A 50 3.11 22.68 1.94
N ASN A 51 3.27 23.77 1.19
CA ASN A 51 2.20 24.75 0.92
C ASN A 51 1.48 25.28 2.18
N GLY A 52 2.21 25.48 3.28
CA GLY A 52 1.67 25.97 4.56
C GLY A 52 0.97 24.91 5.42
N TYR A 53 1.07 23.64 5.05
CA TYR A 53 0.62 22.50 5.84
C TYR A 53 1.81 21.69 6.36
N ASP A 54 1.64 21.11 7.54
CA ASP A 54 2.60 20.17 8.14
C ASP A 54 2.01 18.76 8.15
N PHE A 55 2.84 17.80 7.78
CA PHE A 55 2.46 16.41 7.60
C PHE A 55 3.29 15.56 8.55
N THR A 56 2.62 14.70 9.32
CA THR A 56 3.29 13.70 10.17
C THR A 56 2.87 12.33 9.70
N ARG A 57 3.82 11.59 9.09
CA ARG A 57 3.63 10.22 8.61
C ARG A 57 4.22 9.22 9.58
N ILE A 58 3.44 8.20 9.90
CA ILE A 58 3.83 7.00 10.62
C ILE A 58 3.76 5.85 9.62
N THR A 59 4.90 5.32 9.20
CA THR A 59 5.02 4.17 8.31
C THR A 59 5.33 2.92 9.12
N LEU A 60 4.66 1.82 8.83
CA LEU A 60 4.95 0.50 9.40
C LEU A 60 5.95 -0.20 8.48
N GLY A 61 7.11 -0.61 8.98
CA GLY A 61 8.07 -1.44 8.23
C GLY A 61 7.58 -2.88 8.13
N ALA A 62 6.53 -3.11 7.34
CA ALA A 62 5.84 -4.39 7.26
C ALA A 62 5.45 -4.74 5.81
N ASP A 63 5.63 -6.02 5.48
CA ASP A 63 5.11 -6.64 4.27
C ASP A 63 3.89 -7.50 4.62
N ILE A 64 2.74 -7.16 4.05
CA ILE A 64 1.44 -7.77 4.32
C ILE A 64 0.96 -8.50 3.07
N GLN A 65 0.59 -9.78 3.22
CA GLN A 65 -0.22 -10.48 2.23
C GLN A 65 -1.68 -10.46 2.67
N LEU A 66 -2.51 -9.73 1.94
CA LEU A 66 -3.91 -9.52 2.27
C LEU A 66 -4.82 -10.33 1.35
N SER A 67 -5.66 -11.18 1.94
CA SER A 67 -6.85 -11.71 1.26
C SER A 67 -8.08 -11.25 2.02
N ALA A 68 -8.91 -10.42 1.39
CA ALA A 68 -10.07 -9.82 2.03
C ALA A 68 -11.21 -9.61 1.03
N ASN A 69 -12.44 -9.61 1.56
CA ASN A 69 -13.65 -9.30 0.81
C ASN A 69 -14.41 -8.19 1.54
N TYR A 70 -14.69 -7.11 0.83
CA TYR A 70 -15.52 -6.01 1.27
C TYR A 70 -16.70 -5.85 0.31
N SER A 71 -17.85 -5.47 0.85
CA SER A 71 -19.06 -5.20 0.09
C SER A 71 -19.69 -3.92 0.62
N ASN A 72 -20.28 -3.14 -0.29
CA ASN A 72 -20.96 -1.87 0.02
C ASN A 72 -20.07 -0.89 0.83
N VAL A 73 -18.85 -0.66 0.37
CA VAL A 73 -17.99 0.37 0.96
C VAL A 73 -18.52 1.73 0.52
N ARG A 74 -19.11 2.46 1.47
CA ARG A 74 -19.65 3.81 1.28
C ARG A 74 -18.99 4.77 2.25
N LEU A 75 -18.27 5.77 1.73
CA LEU A 75 -17.57 6.79 2.53
C LEU A 75 -17.94 8.18 2.04
N GLY A 76 -18.13 9.12 2.98
CA GLY A 76 -18.41 10.52 2.65
C GLY A 76 -19.80 10.75 2.06
N GLU A 77 -20.84 10.25 2.73
CA GLU A 77 -22.24 10.48 2.31
C GLU A 77 -22.72 11.86 2.75
N TYR A 78 -23.07 12.70 1.76
CA TYR A 78 -23.63 14.05 1.95
C TYR A 78 -24.21 14.56 0.62
N SER A 79 -25.02 15.61 0.68
CA SER A 79 -25.59 16.20 -0.53
C SER A 79 -24.55 16.98 -1.34
N TYR A 80 -24.40 16.64 -2.62
CA TYR A 80 -23.55 17.36 -3.56
C TYR A 80 -24.29 17.57 -4.88
N SER A 81 -24.74 18.79 -5.14
CA SER A 81 -25.70 19.09 -6.21
C SER A 81 -25.20 18.73 -7.61
N ALA A 82 -23.90 18.87 -7.88
CA ALA A 82 -23.36 18.58 -9.20
C ALA A 82 -23.36 17.09 -9.54
N ARG A 83 -23.17 16.21 -8.55
CA ARG A 83 -23.15 14.75 -8.69
C ARG A 83 -23.66 14.06 -7.44
N ASN A 84 -24.97 13.89 -7.35
CA ASN A 84 -25.62 13.29 -6.18
C ASN A 84 -26.09 11.85 -6.37
N ALA A 85 -25.80 11.22 -7.51
CA ALA A 85 -26.37 9.92 -7.88
C ALA A 85 -26.10 8.82 -6.83
N THR A 86 -24.83 8.53 -6.54
CA THR A 86 -24.44 7.56 -5.50
C THR A 86 -24.54 8.12 -4.08
N GLY A 87 -24.55 9.45 -3.93
CA GLY A 87 -24.64 10.17 -2.65
C GLY A 87 -23.37 10.18 -1.79
N ALA A 88 -22.36 9.38 -2.15
CA ALA A 88 -21.12 9.19 -1.39
C ALA A 88 -19.88 9.58 -2.22
N ASP A 89 -18.82 10.00 -1.53
CA ASP A 89 -17.51 10.27 -2.15
C ASP A 89 -16.87 8.98 -2.69
N ILE A 90 -16.89 7.90 -1.93
CA ILE A 90 -16.42 6.59 -2.38
C ILE A 90 -17.60 5.63 -2.25
N ASP A 91 -18.04 5.07 -3.38
CA ASP A 91 -19.09 4.05 -3.46
C ASP A 91 -18.59 2.86 -4.26
N ILE A 92 -18.33 1.76 -3.55
CA ILE A 92 -17.83 0.51 -4.10
C ILE A 92 -18.75 -0.62 -3.68
N GLY A 93 -19.42 -1.23 -4.65
CA GLY A 93 -20.32 -2.37 -4.41
C GLY A 93 -19.54 -3.61 -3.97
N THR A 94 -18.41 -3.89 -4.62
CA THR A 94 -17.53 -5.04 -4.31
C THR A 94 -16.08 -4.60 -4.36
N LEU A 95 -15.31 -4.95 -3.33
CA LEU A 95 -13.85 -4.83 -3.31
C LEU A 95 -13.25 -6.10 -2.73
N ARG A 96 -12.45 -6.80 -3.52
CA ARG A 96 -11.79 -8.05 -3.13
C ARG A 96 -10.30 -7.91 -3.33
N PHE A 97 -9.53 -8.26 -2.31
CA PHE A 97 -8.07 -8.33 -2.38
C PHE A 97 -7.70 -9.78 -2.64
N GLY A 98 -7.23 -10.05 -3.85
CA GLY A 98 -6.93 -11.38 -4.35
C GLY A 98 -8.10 -12.02 -5.10
N ARG A 99 -7.82 -13.17 -5.69
CA ARG A 99 -8.77 -14.00 -6.44
C ARG A 99 -8.48 -15.48 -6.27
N SER A 100 -9.54 -16.29 -6.25
CA SER A 100 -9.47 -17.73 -5.98
C SER A 100 -9.59 -18.61 -7.23
N ASP A 101 -9.88 -18.02 -8.38
CA ASP A 101 -10.00 -18.65 -9.70
C ASP A 101 -8.71 -18.56 -10.55
N GLY A 102 -7.63 -18.03 -9.97
CA GLY A 102 -6.30 -17.92 -10.57
C GLY A 102 -5.28 -18.85 -9.91
N SER A 103 -4.00 -18.50 -10.04
CA SER A 103 -2.90 -19.20 -9.36
C SER A 103 -2.88 -18.92 -7.85
N GLU A 104 -2.13 -19.72 -7.09
CA GLU A 104 -1.96 -19.51 -5.64
C GLU A 104 -1.39 -18.13 -5.30
N ALA A 105 -0.50 -17.59 -6.12
CA ALA A 105 0.08 -16.26 -5.92
C ALA A 105 -0.96 -15.13 -6.06
N GLN A 106 -2.07 -15.37 -6.77
CA GLN A 106 -3.11 -14.37 -6.99
C GLN A 106 -4.18 -14.37 -5.88
N ARG A 107 -4.11 -15.28 -4.90
CA ARG A 107 -5.07 -15.35 -3.79
C ARG A 107 -4.93 -14.21 -2.79
N THR A 108 -3.82 -13.48 -2.83
CA THR A 108 -3.50 -12.38 -1.93
C THR A 108 -2.99 -11.17 -2.72
N VAL A 109 -3.13 -9.99 -2.13
CA VAL A 109 -2.48 -8.76 -2.57
C VAL A 109 -1.34 -8.46 -1.61
N SER A 110 -0.15 -8.21 -2.15
CA SER A 110 1.01 -7.77 -1.39
C SER A 110 0.95 -6.26 -1.15
N ILE A 111 1.11 -5.86 0.11
CA ILE A 111 1.13 -4.47 0.56
C ILE A 111 2.44 -4.26 1.32
N THR A 112 3.20 -3.24 0.93
CA THR A 112 4.47 -2.90 1.58
C THR A 112 4.41 -1.50 2.17
N ASP A 113 5.07 -1.31 3.31
CA ASP A 113 5.18 -0.03 4.02
C ASP A 113 3.84 0.71 4.20
N PRO A 114 2.82 0.10 4.82
CA PRO A 114 1.57 0.79 5.08
C PRO A 114 1.79 1.95 6.04
N TYR A 115 1.12 3.08 5.80
CA TYR A 115 1.33 4.30 6.57
C TYR A 115 0.03 5.05 6.85
N PHE A 116 0.04 5.80 7.95
CA PHE A 116 -0.93 6.86 8.23
C PHE A 116 -0.20 8.20 8.19
N GLU A 117 -0.81 9.22 7.59
CA GLU A 117 -0.26 10.58 7.58
C GLU A 117 -1.33 11.58 7.99
N PHE A 118 -1.04 12.36 9.03
CA PHE A 118 -1.91 13.42 9.52
C PHE A 118 -1.46 14.76 8.98
N VAL A 119 -2.44 15.62 8.67
CA VAL A 119 -2.20 16.96 8.13
C VAL A 119 -2.66 18.02 9.11
N TYR A 120 -1.79 18.99 9.36
CA TYR A 120 -2.03 20.09 10.26
C TYR A 120 -1.82 21.43 9.56
N LYS A 121 -2.48 22.48 10.06
CA LYS A 121 -2.15 23.87 9.76
C LYS A 121 -1.93 24.65 11.05
N ASN A 122 -1.21 25.76 10.97
CA ASN A 122 -0.89 26.64 12.09
C ASN A 122 -0.17 25.92 13.26
N THR A 123 0.73 24.98 12.98
CA THR A 123 1.42 24.20 14.02
C THR A 123 2.25 25.06 14.99
N GLY A 124 2.78 26.20 14.52
CA GLY A 124 3.53 27.16 15.34
C GLY A 124 2.70 27.96 16.35
N ASN A 125 1.36 27.84 16.35
CA ASN A 125 0.49 28.51 17.30
C ASN A 125 -0.60 27.56 17.82
N ALA A 126 -0.42 27.07 19.05
CA ALA A 126 -1.30 26.11 19.70
C ALA A 126 -2.77 26.57 19.78
N ALA A 127 -3.04 27.88 19.89
CA ALA A 127 -4.40 28.42 19.94
C ALA A 127 -5.14 28.33 18.60
N THR A 128 -4.42 28.18 17.49
CA THR A 128 -4.97 28.15 16.13
C THR A 128 -4.64 26.86 15.37
N ARG A 129 -3.93 25.93 16.02
CA ARG A 129 -3.52 24.65 15.44
C ARG A 129 -4.77 23.84 15.11
N GLU A 130 -4.83 23.36 13.87
CA GLU A 130 -5.97 22.59 13.39
C GLU A 130 -5.51 21.35 12.64
N VAL A 131 -6.18 20.23 12.90
CA VAL A 131 -6.12 19.03 12.06
C VAL A 131 -6.99 19.26 10.82
N VAL A 132 -6.36 19.22 9.66
CA VAL A 132 -7.00 19.43 8.35
C VAL A 132 -7.56 18.12 7.81
N GLY A 133 -6.89 17.00 8.11
CA GLY A 133 -7.32 15.68 7.71
C GLY A 133 -6.22 14.65 7.87
N MET A 134 -6.40 13.50 7.23
CA MET A 134 -5.42 12.41 7.23
C MET A 134 -5.54 11.55 5.99
N ARG A 135 -4.48 10.78 5.69
CA ARG A 135 -4.51 9.69 4.71
C ARG A 135 -3.95 8.39 5.27
N LEU A 136 -4.48 7.29 4.77
CA LEU A 136 -3.92 5.95 4.88
C LEU A 136 -3.46 5.53 3.49
N GLY A 137 -2.24 5.02 3.37
CA GLY A 137 -1.73 4.55 2.09
C GLY A 137 -0.62 3.51 2.26
N PHE A 138 -0.06 3.10 1.12
CA PHE A 138 0.95 2.06 1.05
C PHE A 138 2.18 2.55 0.28
N GLY A 139 3.38 2.10 0.67
CA GLY A 139 4.58 2.32 -0.13
C GLY A 139 4.53 1.56 -1.46
N GLY A 140 3.93 0.37 -1.43
CA GLY A 140 3.64 -0.45 -2.62
C GLY A 140 2.41 -1.33 -2.43
N ILE A 141 1.67 -1.54 -3.52
CA ILE A 141 0.58 -2.53 -3.62
C ILE A 141 0.72 -3.33 -4.91
N GLN A 142 0.63 -4.65 -4.82
CA GLN A 142 0.75 -5.54 -5.97
C GLN A 142 -0.19 -6.74 -5.87
N GLY A 143 -0.91 -7.03 -6.95
CA GLY A 143 -1.80 -8.19 -7.04
C GLY A 143 -3.12 -7.89 -7.74
N ASP A 144 -3.97 -8.90 -7.79
CA ASP A 144 -5.32 -8.82 -8.37
C ASP A 144 -6.32 -8.26 -7.37
N LEU A 145 -7.16 -7.34 -7.82
CA LEU A 145 -8.33 -6.86 -7.10
C LEU A 145 -9.59 -7.14 -7.90
N GLY A 146 -10.61 -7.71 -7.25
CA GLY A 146 -11.95 -7.75 -7.81
C GLY A 146 -12.74 -6.51 -7.41
N VAL A 147 -13.28 -5.77 -8.36
CA VAL A 147 -13.95 -4.49 -8.09
C VAL A 147 -15.29 -4.36 -8.80
N GLN A 148 -16.24 -3.72 -8.13
CA GLN A 148 -17.42 -3.12 -8.74
C GLN A 148 -17.50 -1.69 -8.23
N LEU A 149 -17.05 -0.75 -9.05
CA LEU A 149 -16.91 0.66 -8.67
C LEU A 149 -18.13 1.44 -9.18
N ASN A 150 -18.86 2.09 -8.28
CA ASN A 150 -20.03 2.89 -8.65
C ASN A 150 -19.64 4.35 -8.87
N ALA A 151 -18.92 4.95 -7.92
CA ALA A 151 -18.36 6.29 -8.03
C ALA A 151 -17.17 6.46 -7.08
N ILE A 152 -16.16 7.22 -7.51
CA ILE A 152 -14.98 7.54 -6.71
C ILE A 152 -14.68 9.03 -6.83
N SER A 153 -14.61 9.73 -5.69
CA SER A 153 -13.92 10.99 -5.52
C SER A 153 -12.42 10.70 -5.50
N GLY A 154 -11.72 11.02 -6.58
CA GLY A 154 -10.32 10.64 -6.65
C GLY A 154 -9.56 11.01 -7.91
N SER A 155 -8.25 10.85 -7.78
CA SER A 155 -7.26 10.95 -8.85
C SER A 155 -6.94 9.53 -9.31
N LEU A 156 -7.58 9.09 -10.39
CA LEU A 156 -7.52 7.71 -10.90
C LEU A 156 -6.97 7.69 -12.31
N LEU A 157 -6.02 6.78 -12.56
CA LEU A 157 -5.53 6.46 -13.89
C LEU A 157 -5.45 4.94 -14.02
N ILE A 158 -6.27 4.37 -14.90
CA ILE A 158 -6.36 2.93 -15.12
C ILE A 158 -6.18 2.64 -16.60
N ASN A 159 -5.23 1.77 -16.94
CA ASN A 159 -5.01 1.30 -18.29
C ASN A 159 -5.92 0.10 -18.60
N ALA A 160 -6.95 0.27 -19.44
CA ALA A 160 -7.87 -0.80 -19.86
C ALA A 160 -7.45 -1.46 -21.19
N GLY A 161 -6.18 -1.32 -21.57
CA GLY A 161 -5.59 -1.90 -22.78
C GLY A 161 -6.23 -1.35 -24.05
N ALA A 162 -6.73 -2.25 -24.90
CA ALA A 162 -7.40 -1.88 -26.15
C ALA A 162 -8.67 -1.04 -25.95
N ASN A 163 -9.24 -1.03 -24.74
CA ASN A 163 -10.43 -0.24 -24.42
C ASN A 163 -10.09 1.20 -23.99
N GLY A 164 -8.80 1.55 -23.97
CA GLY A 164 -8.31 2.89 -23.69
C GLY A 164 -7.91 3.12 -22.23
N ILE A 165 -7.81 4.39 -21.88
CA ILE A 165 -7.38 4.86 -20.55
C ILE A 165 -8.58 5.46 -19.84
N ILE A 166 -8.80 5.04 -18.60
CA ILE A 166 -9.77 5.63 -17.68
C ILE A 166 -9.00 6.61 -16.82
N ASP A 167 -9.22 7.91 -17.03
CA ASP A 167 -8.50 8.97 -16.34
C ASP A 167 -9.45 10.03 -15.78
N SER A 168 -9.49 10.17 -14.45
CA SER A 168 -10.30 11.19 -13.79
C SER A 168 -9.76 12.61 -13.95
N HIS A 169 -8.51 12.79 -14.40
CA HIS A 169 -7.88 14.10 -14.55
C HIS A 169 -8.57 14.96 -15.62
N ASN A 170 -9.19 14.32 -16.61
CA ASN A 170 -9.94 15.02 -17.65
C ASN A 170 -11.34 15.44 -17.19
N ASP A 171 -11.77 15.01 -16.01
CA ASP A 171 -13.09 15.32 -15.50
C ASP A 171 -13.27 16.82 -15.17
N THR A 172 -14.42 17.39 -15.52
CA THR A 172 -14.72 18.81 -15.29
C THR A 172 -14.89 19.18 -13.82
N LEU A 173 -15.13 18.19 -12.96
CA LEU A 173 -15.20 18.35 -11.50
C LEU A 173 -13.96 17.77 -10.80
N SER A 174 -12.85 17.67 -11.55
CA SER A 174 -11.54 17.22 -11.09
C SER A 174 -11.56 15.83 -10.44
N GLY A 175 -12.52 14.97 -10.77
CA GLY A 175 -12.63 13.61 -10.24
C GLY A 175 -13.52 13.49 -9.00
N LYS A 176 -14.24 14.55 -8.58
CA LYS A 176 -15.19 14.48 -7.47
C LYS A 176 -16.40 13.60 -7.85
N ARG A 177 -16.68 12.56 -7.04
CA ARG A 177 -17.77 11.59 -7.21
C ARG A 177 -17.90 11.10 -8.66
N TRP A 178 -16.78 10.78 -9.26
CA TRP A 178 -16.71 10.43 -10.67
C TRP A 178 -17.04 8.96 -10.88
N ASP A 179 -17.94 8.66 -11.81
CA ASP A 179 -18.39 7.30 -12.16
C ASP A 179 -17.72 6.79 -13.45
N GLY A 180 -16.79 7.55 -14.03
CA GLY A 180 -16.14 7.20 -15.28
C GLY A 180 -16.96 7.53 -16.52
N SER A 181 -18.07 8.28 -16.45
CA SER A 181 -18.88 8.62 -17.63
C SER A 181 -18.41 9.89 -18.35
N ALA A 182 -17.78 10.83 -17.64
CA ALA A 182 -17.39 12.14 -18.17
C ALA A 182 -15.86 12.31 -18.25
N CYS A 183 -15.34 12.59 -19.44
CA CYS A 183 -13.92 12.83 -19.72
C CYS A 183 -13.80 14.19 -20.42
N GLY A 184 -14.02 15.26 -19.66
CA GLY A 184 -13.96 16.65 -20.14
C GLY A 184 -15.22 17.03 -20.92
N SER A 185 -15.05 17.56 -22.13
CA SER A 185 -16.16 17.85 -23.06
C SER A 185 -16.65 16.60 -23.82
N SER A 186 -16.14 15.41 -23.48
CA SER A 186 -16.46 14.14 -24.14
C SER A 186 -16.91 13.05 -23.16
N SER A 187 -17.57 12.01 -23.65
CA SER A 187 -17.88 10.81 -22.88
C SER A 187 -16.67 9.87 -22.84
N CYS A 188 -16.43 9.23 -21.70
CA CYS A 188 -15.38 8.22 -21.59
C CYS A 188 -15.79 6.92 -22.30
N ALA A 189 -14.81 6.21 -22.89
CA ALA A 189 -15.06 4.94 -23.58
C ALA A 189 -15.42 3.78 -22.63
N VAL A 190 -14.93 3.83 -21.39
CA VAL A 190 -15.18 2.84 -20.34
C VAL A 190 -15.52 3.57 -19.05
N THR A 191 -16.63 3.17 -18.43
CA THR A 191 -17.06 3.68 -17.11
C THR A 191 -16.53 2.80 -15.98
N LEU A 192 -16.52 3.32 -14.75
CA LEU A 192 -16.06 2.56 -13.58
C LEU A 192 -16.90 1.30 -13.34
N SER A 193 -18.20 1.34 -13.64
CA SER A 193 -19.12 0.21 -13.46
C SER A 193 -18.81 -0.99 -14.37
N GLN A 194 -18.06 -0.76 -15.45
CA GLN A 194 -17.65 -1.80 -16.39
C GLN A 194 -16.36 -2.50 -15.95
N LEU A 195 -15.69 -2.01 -14.91
CA LEU A 195 -14.52 -2.67 -14.34
C LEU A 195 -14.97 -3.88 -13.51
N GLY A 196 -14.34 -5.03 -13.76
CA GLY A 196 -14.50 -6.23 -12.93
C GLY A 196 -13.23 -6.57 -12.15
N ASN A 197 -12.07 -6.38 -12.78
CA ASN A 197 -10.78 -6.69 -12.19
C ASN A 197 -9.82 -5.51 -12.40
N LEU A 198 -9.05 -5.21 -11.37
CA LEU A 198 -7.88 -4.36 -11.43
C LEU A 198 -6.65 -5.20 -11.11
N VAL A 199 -5.53 -4.88 -11.75
CA VAL A 199 -4.21 -5.39 -11.38
C VAL A 199 -3.38 -4.21 -10.91
N ALA A 200 -2.90 -4.32 -9.68
CA ALA A 200 -1.95 -3.41 -9.06
C ALA A 200 -0.52 -3.84 -9.38
N GLY A 201 0.30 -2.90 -9.86
CA GLY A 201 1.68 -3.14 -10.25
C GLY A 201 1.81 -3.70 -11.67
N ASP A 202 3.05 -3.76 -12.13
CA ASP A 202 3.43 -4.26 -13.45
C ASP A 202 4.83 -4.90 -13.42
N ALA A 203 5.40 -5.18 -14.59
CA ALA A 203 6.75 -5.75 -14.70
C ALA A 203 7.86 -4.85 -14.10
N ASN A 204 7.58 -3.56 -13.90
CA ASN A 204 8.52 -2.59 -13.31
C ASN A 204 8.35 -2.48 -11.78
N GLY A 205 7.46 -3.28 -11.18
CA GLY A 205 7.28 -3.40 -9.74
C GLY A 205 5.86 -3.06 -9.25
N PRO A 206 5.68 -2.92 -7.92
CA PRO A 206 4.37 -2.62 -7.33
C PRO A 206 3.83 -1.27 -7.81
N SER A 207 2.50 -1.12 -7.73
CA SER A 207 1.85 0.17 -7.83
C SER A 207 2.20 1.00 -6.60
N ARG A 208 2.54 2.27 -6.81
CA ARG A 208 2.97 3.17 -5.73
C ARG A 208 1.90 4.20 -5.44
N ASP A 209 2.01 4.80 -4.25
CA ASP A 209 1.29 6.01 -3.87
C ASP A 209 -0.26 5.84 -3.92
N PHE A 210 -0.71 4.61 -3.71
CA PHE A 210 -2.10 4.36 -3.33
C PHE A 210 -2.36 4.99 -1.96
N PHE A 211 -3.40 5.82 -1.86
CA PHE A 211 -3.95 6.22 -0.58
C PHE A 211 -5.43 6.58 -0.66
N ILE A 212 -6.08 6.51 0.51
CA ILE A 212 -7.39 7.09 0.76
C ILE A 212 -7.20 8.15 1.85
N SER A 213 -7.77 9.33 1.63
CA SER A 213 -7.71 10.44 2.57
C SER A 213 -9.10 10.92 2.95
N VAL A 214 -9.18 11.59 4.09
CA VAL A 214 -10.35 12.35 4.55
C VAL A 214 -9.88 13.76 4.91
N LEU A 215 -10.47 14.76 4.28
CA LEU A 215 -9.99 16.14 4.31
C LEU A 215 -11.13 17.12 4.57
N LYS A 216 -10.89 18.14 5.40
CA LYS A 216 -11.80 19.28 5.56
C LYS A 216 -11.76 20.26 4.39
N GLN A 217 -10.65 20.29 3.66
CA GLN A 217 -10.42 21.16 2.52
C GLN A 217 -9.38 20.53 1.61
N GLY A 218 -9.43 20.86 0.31
CA GLY A 218 -8.49 20.29 -0.65
C GLY A 218 -7.05 20.78 -0.45
N LEU A 219 -6.09 19.87 -0.55
CA LEU A 219 -4.66 20.13 -0.39
C LEU A 219 -3.80 19.19 -1.25
N GLN A 220 -2.55 19.58 -1.43
CA GLN A 220 -1.54 18.76 -2.08
C GLN A 220 -0.79 17.94 -1.04
N PHE A 221 -0.77 16.62 -1.19
CA PHE A 221 0.06 15.77 -0.33
C PHE A 221 1.52 15.76 -0.80
N PRO A 222 2.50 15.64 0.12
CA PRO A 222 3.90 15.45 -0.24
C PRO A 222 4.08 14.17 -1.05
N ALA A 223 4.97 14.26 -2.03
CA ALA A 223 5.37 13.12 -2.86
C ALA A 223 5.94 11.99 -2.00
N ILE A 224 5.63 10.75 -2.39
CA ILE A 224 6.19 9.53 -1.81
C ILE A 224 6.92 8.80 -2.92
N ASN A 225 8.16 8.36 -2.67
CA ASN A 225 8.97 7.61 -3.63
C ASN A 225 9.08 8.30 -5.01
N GLY A 226 9.16 9.64 -5.01
CA GLY A 226 9.29 10.46 -6.21
C GLY A 226 8.02 10.66 -7.03
N VAL A 227 6.86 10.15 -6.57
CA VAL A 227 5.56 10.31 -7.24
C VAL A 227 4.86 11.55 -6.69
N VAL A 228 4.69 12.57 -7.53
CA VAL A 228 3.87 13.75 -7.22
C VAL A 228 2.42 13.42 -7.53
N THR A 229 1.52 13.71 -6.59
CA THR A 229 0.09 13.50 -6.77
C THR A 229 -0.64 14.72 -7.28
N ASP A 230 -1.83 14.47 -7.82
CA ASP A 230 -2.80 15.53 -8.01
C ASP A 230 -3.30 16.05 -6.65
N LYS A 231 -3.82 17.28 -6.65
CA LYS A 231 -4.42 17.88 -5.46
C LYS A 231 -5.64 17.05 -5.03
N ALA A 232 -5.64 16.59 -3.79
CA ALA A 232 -6.81 15.96 -3.18
C ALA A 232 -7.85 17.01 -2.82
N LEU A 233 -9.14 16.72 -3.01
CA LEU A 233 -10.25 17.60 -2.62
C LEU A 233 -10.75 17.27 -1.21
N ASP A 234 -11.66 18.10 -0.70
CA ASP A 234 -12.34 17.87 0.56
C ASP A 234 -13.18 16.57 0.56
N GLY A 235 -13.60 16.11 1.74
CA GLY A 235 -14.30 14.84 1.90
C GLY A 235 -13.36 13.64 1.81
N PHE A 236 -13.88 12.50 1.36
CA PHE A 236 -13.04 11.33 1.08
C PHE A 236 -12.44 11.43 -0.33
N TRP A 237 -11.15 11.11 -0.44
CA TRP A 237 -10.41 11.17 -1.70
C TRP A 237 -9.52 9.95 -1.87
N LEU A 238 -9.59 9.30 -3.03
CA LEU A 238 -8.72 8.18 -3.40
C LEU A 238 -7.68 8.63 -4.43
N ASN A 239 -6.40 8.33 -4.21
CA ASN A 239 -5.37 8.49 -5.21
C ASN A 239 -4.85 7.13 -5.64
N TRP A 240 -4.90 6.85 -6.94
CA TRP A 240 -4.33 5.65 -7.52
C TRP A 240 -4.09 5.83 -9.03
N ARG A 241 -2.88 6.28 -9.37
CA ARG A 241 -2.52 6.59 -10.76
C ARG A 241 -1.33 5.82 -11.30
N ASP A 242 -0.48 5.28 -10.42
CA ASP A 242 0.74 4.59 -10.81
C ASP A 242 0.46 3.09 -10.98
N ARG A 243 0.67 2.57 -12.20
CA ARG A 243 0.67 1.13 -12.51
C ARG A 243 -0.61 0.41 -12.08
N VAL A 244 -1.75 0.91 -12.54
CA VAL A 244 -3.05 0.24 -12.41
C VAL A 244 -3.54 -0.14 -13.80
N SER A 245 -3.93 -1.40 -13.96
CA SER A 245 -4.52 -1.87 -15.21
C SER A 245 -5.83 -2.61 -14.98
N ALA A 246 -6.68 -2.62 -15.99
CA ALA A 246 -7.93 -3.35 -16.02
C ALA A 246 -7.88 -4.33 -17.21
N PRO A 247 -7.36 -5.56 -17.02
CA PRO A 247 -7.18 -6.51 -18.11
C PRO A 247 -8.51 -7.03 -18.67
N SER A 248 -9.61 -6.83 -17.95
CA SER A 248 -10.95 -7.20 -18.40
C SER A 248 -11.97 -6.13 -18.05
N ILE A 249 -12.87 -5.88 -19.01
CA ILE A 249 -14.02 -5.00 -18.85
C ILE A 249 -15.31 -5.79 -19.11
N ASN A 250 -16.43 -5.36 -18.53
CA ASN A 250 -17.73 -5.99 -18.61
C ASN A 250 -17.76 -7.45 -18.12
N LEU A 251 -16.82 -7.82 -17.25
CA LEU A 251 -16.81 -9.10 -16.55
C LEU A 251 -17.12 -8.88 -15.06
N PRO A 252 -17.77 -9.85 -14.39
CA PRO A 252 -17.98 -9.74 -12.95
C PRO A 252 -16.65 -9.75 -12.18
N PRO A 253 -16.62 -9.19 -10.97
CA PRO A 253 -15.44 -9.27 -10.11
C PRO A 253 -15.03 -10.73 -9.88
N PRO A 254 -13.74 -11.10 -10.05
CA PRO A 254 -13.29 -12.46 -9.79
C PRO A 254 -13.63 -12.89 -8.36
N PRO A 255 -13.98 -14.16 -8.13
CA PRO A 255 -14.26 -14.66 -6.79
C PRO A 255 -12.98 -14.61 -5.94
N ASN A 256 -13.13 -14.34 -4.63
CA ASN A 256 -12.05 -14.48 -3.65
C ASN A 256 -12.53 -15.35 -2.48
N ALA A 257 -12.67 -16.65 -2.76
CA ALA A 257 -13.09 -17.63 -1.77
C ALA A 257 -11.94 -17.98 -0.81
N ALA A 258 -12.30 -18.45 0.39
CA ALA A 258 -11.33 -19.03 1.32
C ALA A 258 -10.55 -20.17 0.64
N LYS A 259 -9.28 -20.33 1.02
CA LYS A 259 -8.47 -21.45 0.54
C LYS A 259 -9.08 -22.77 1.05
N PRO A 260 -9.31 -23.78 0.19
CA PRO A 260 -9.79 -25.08 0.64
C PRO A 260 -8.82 -25.70 1.65
N PRO A 261 -9.29 -26.48 2.64
CA PRO A 261 -8.41 -27.30 3.45
C PRO A 261 -7.66 -28.30 2.56
N GLY A 262 -6.35 -28.38 2.75
CA GLY A 262 -5.47 -29.32 2.04
C GLY A 262 -5.51 -30.73 2.62
#